data_AF-A0A925HN16-F1
#
_entry.id   AF-A0A925HN16-F1
#
_cell.length_a   1.000
_cell.length_b   1.000
_cell.length_c   1.000
_cell.angle_alpha   90.00
_cell.angle_beta   90.00
_cell.angle_gamma   90.00
#
_symmetry.space_group_name_H-M   'P 1'
#
loop_
_entity.id
_entity.type
_entity.pdbx_description
1 polymer ?
#
loop_
_entity_poly.entity_id
_entity_poly.type
_entity_poly.pdbx_seq_one_letter_code
_entity_poly.pdbx_strand_id
1 'polypeptide(L)'
;MKEDLAKVKLFARDLRDDKESPRSPREKLGGYALAARALDKCRAALVDRQGEYFSNCPLDQRWLKFAEIDYDAFRAFVASGATDDQVAGWIGEHAKKRPQAEITAWNDREGSVRLS
;
A
#
# COMPACT_ATOMS: atom_id res chain seq x y z
N MET A 1 9.63 -14.86 -7.00
CA MET A 1 10.51 -14.10 -6.08
C MET A 1 10.58 -14.85 -4.76
N LYS A 2 11.73 -14.87 -4.08
CA LYS A 2 11.84 -15.47 -2.75
C LYS A 2 11.38 -14.45 -1.70
N GLU A 3 10.57 -14.88 -0.75
CA GLU A 3 10.15 -14.05 0.38
C GLU A 3 11.36 -13.72 1.28
N ASP A 4 11.43 -12.48 1.78
CA ASP A 4 12.45 -11.99 2.70
C ASP A 4 11.79 -11.22 3.84
N LEU A 5 11.11 -11.97 4.72
CA LEU A 5 10.37 -11.40 5.85
C LEU A 5 11.27 -10.67 6.85
N ALA A 6 12.57 -11.02 6.90
CA ALA A 6 13.55 -10.30 7.70
C ALA A 6 13.70 -8.85 7.21
N LYS A 7 13.83 -8.64 5.89
CA LYS A 7 13.83 -7.29 5.32
C LYS A 7 12.49 -6.60 5.44
N VAL A 8 11.37 -7.31 5.23
CA VAL A 8 10.04 -6.72 5.44
C VAL A 8 9.92 -6.16 6.85
N LYS A 9 10.39 -6.88 7.87
CA LYS A 9 10.36 -6.45 9.28
C LYS A 9 11.16 -5.17 9.56
N LEU A 10 12.20 -4.88 8.77
CA LEU A 10 12.96 -3.62 8.87
C LEU A 10 12.15 -2.40 8.40
N PHE A 11 11.26 -2.59 7.43
CA PHE A 11 10.43 -1.53 6.86
C PHE A 11 8.99 -1.50 7.40
N ALA A 12 8.57 -2.56 8.11
CA ALA A 12 7.23 -2.68 8.66
C ALA A 12 7.06 -1.85 9.93
N ARG A 13 6.10 -0.92 9.90
CA ARG A 13 5.58 -0.22 11.08
C ARG A 13 4.98 -1.22 12.08
N ASP A 14 5.08 -0.92 13.37
CA ASP A 14 4.37 -1.66 14.42
C ASP A 14 3.00 -1.03 14.66
N LEU A 15 1.95 -1.59 14.05
CA LEU A 15 0.59 -1.04 14.10
C LEU A 15 -0.25 -1.61 15.27
N ARG A 16 0.40 -2.32 16.19
CA ARG A 16 -0.24 -2.89 17.38
C ARG A 16 -0.29 -1.86 18.50
N ASP A 17 -1.32 -1.96 19.34
CA ASP A 17 -1.42 -1.23 20.60
C ASP A 17 -1.23 0.30 20.45
N ASP A 18 -1.76 0.89 19.38
CA ASP A 18 -1.66 2.32 19.04
C ASP A 18 -0.23 2.90 18.92
N LYS A 19 0.79 2.04 18.76
CA LYS A 19 2.18 2.48 18.63
C LYS A 19 2.42 3.34 17.39
N GLU A 20 1.89 2.89 16.25
CA GLU A 20 1.93 3.61 15.00
C GLU A 20 0.61 3.48 14.25
N SER A 21 0.32 4.46 13.41
CA SER A 21 -0.72 4.36 12.39
C SER A 21 -0.08 4.14 11.01
N PRO A 22 -0.75 3.42 10.09
CA PRO A 22 -0.35 3.44 8.70
C PRO A 22 -0.37 4.89 8.18
N ARG A 23 0.42 5.16 7.14
CA ARG A 23 0.49 6.48 6.52
C ARG A 23 -0.87 7.07 6.15
N SER A 24 -0.86 8.40 6.02
CA SER A 24 -2.02 9.19 5.67
C SER A 24 -2.63 8.71 4.34
N PRO A 25 -3.96 8.67 4.20
CA PRO A 25 -4.64 8.42 2.93
C PRO A 25 -4.15 9.31 1.77
N ARG A 26 -3.65 10.52 2.07
CA ARG A 26 -3.13 11.48 1.09
C ARG A 26 -1.70 11.20 0.62
N GLU A 27 -0.93 10.45 1.42
CA GLU A 27 0.44 10.14 1.05
C GLU A 27 0.45 9.19 -0.14
N LYS A 28 1.16 9.59 -1.20
CA LYS A 28 1.15 8.87 -2.47
C LYS A 28 2.31 7.89 -2.55
N LEU A 29 2.07 6.75 -3.18
CA LEU A 29 3.11 5.80 -3.57
C LEU A 29 2.85 5.38 -5.02
N GLY A 30 3.88 5.39 -5.87
CA GLY A 30 3.71 5.10 -7.31
C GLY A 30 2.74 6.05 -8.02
N GLY A 31 2.52 7.25 -7.48
CA GLY A 31 1.57 8.25 -8.00
C GLY A 31 0.14 8.15 -7.46
N TYR A 32 -0.15 7.20 -6.57
CA TYR A 32 -1.52 6.96 -6.10
C TYR A 32 -1.68 7.16 -4.59
N ALA A 33 -2.73 7.88 -4.21
CA ALA A 33 -3.24 7.96 -2.84
C ALA A 33 -3.68 6.58 -2.36
N LEU A 34 -3.77 6.39 -1.04
CA LEU A 34 -4.04 5.10 -0.37
C LEU A 34 -2.96 4.00 -0.56
N ALA A 35 -2.13 4.06 -1.61
CA ALA A 35 -1.14 3.02 -1.90
C ALA A 35 -0.05 2.92 -0.81
N ALA A 36 0.44 4.06 -0.31
CA ALA A 36 1.39 4.11 0.82
C ALA A 36 0.80 3.45 2.09
N ARG A 37 -0.46 3.77 2.39
CA ARG A 37 -1.22 3.19 3.50
C ARG A 37 -1.41 1.68 3.35
N ALA A 38 -1.77 1.22 2.15
CA ALA A 38 -1.93 -0.20 1.84
C ALA A 38 -0.59 -0.96 1.97
N LEU A 39 0.53 -0.35 1.55
CA LEU A 39 1.87 -0.92 1.71
C LEU A 39 2.21 -1.13 3.20
N ASP A 40 1.99 -0.13 4.05
CA ASP A 40 2.27 -0.24 5.48
C ASP A 40 1.48 -1.38 6.12
N LYS A 41 0.18 -1.48 5.80
CA LYS A 41 -0.70 -2.55 6.29
C LYS A 41 -0.28 -3.93 5.78
N CYS A 42 0.12 -4.02 4.52
CA CYS A 42 0.60 -5.26 3.92
C CYS A 42 1.90 -5.74 4.59
N ARG A 43 2.88 -4.85 4.77
CA ARG A 43 4.13 -5.16 5.47
C ARG A 43 3.87 -5.57 6.91
N ALA A 44 3.02 -4.84 7.63
CA ALA A 44 2.67 -5.17 9.01
C ALA A 44 1.99 -6.54 9.12
N ALA A 45 1.07 -6.87 8.20
CA ALA A 45 0.40 -8.17 8.17
C ALA A 45 1.34 -9.33 7.81
N LEU A 46 2.39 -9.09 7.01
CA LEU A 46 3.39 -10.11 6.66
C LEU A 46 4.31 -10.49 7.84
N VAL A 47 4.38 -9.67 8.89
CA VAL A 47 5.29 -9.86 10.03
C VAL A 47 4.58 -9.80 11.38
N ASP A 48 3.27 -10.05 11.39
CA ASP A 48 2.42 -10.12 12.60
C ASP A 48 2.44 -8.83 13.45
N ARG A 49 2.45 -7.68 12.79
CA ARG A 49 2.47 -6.32 13.38
C ARG A 49 1.26 -5.46 13.02
N GLN A 50 0.22 -6.03 12.43
CA GLN A 50 -0.92 -5.29 11.89
C GLN A 50 -1.88 -4.74 12.94
N GLY A 51 -1.91 -5.31 14.15
CA GLY A 51 -2.85 -4.88 15.20
C GLY A 51 -4.29 -5.00 14.72
N GLU A 52 -5.06 -3.92 14.88
CA GLU A 52 -6.46 -3.82 14.42
C GLU A 52 -6.59 -3.50 12.92
N TYR A 53 -5.47 -3.23 12.22
CA TYR A 53 -5.50 -2.95 10.80
C TYR A 53 -5.50 -4.22 9.98
N PHE A 54 -6.37 -4.29 8.98
CA PHE A 54 -6.46 -5.43 8.05
C PHE A 54 -5.94 -5.03 6.67
N SER A 55 -4.90 -5.70 6.18
CA SER A 55 -4.48 -5.57 4.78
C SER A 55 -5.57 -6.11 3.85
N ASN A 56 -5.65 -5.58 2.64
CA ASN A 56 -6.68 -5.91 1.65
C ASN A 56 -8.12 -5.53 2.06
N CYS A 57 -8.28 -4.54 2.93
CA CYS A 57 -9.61 -4.12 3.37
C CYS A 57 -10.35 -3.31 2.28
N PRO A 58 -11.65 -2.98 2.46
CA PRO A 58 -12.42 -2.23 1.48
C PRO A 58 -11.79 -0.89 1.04
N LEU A 59 -10.99 -0.25 1.89
CA LEU A 59 -10.27 0.98 1.53
C LEU A 59 -9.07 0.71 0.60
N ASP A 60 -8.24 -0.29 0.91
CA ASP A 60 -7.11 -0.67 0.04
C ASP A 60 -7.61 -1.12 -1.34
N GLN A 61 -8.74 -1.83 -1.35
CA GLN A 61 -9.42 -2.30 -2.56
C GLN A 61 -9.88 -1.16 -3.48
N ARG A 62 -10.12 0.05 -2.98
CA ARG A 62 -10.44 1.21 -3.86
C ARG A 62 -9.27 1.54 -4.76
N TRP A 63 -8.07 1.56 -4.18
CA TRP A 63 -6.82 1.80 -4.87
C TRP A 63 -6.49 0.66 -5.83
N LEU A 64 -6.49 -0.58 -5.34
CA LEU A 64 -6.16 -1.77 -6.13
C LEU A 64 -7.05 -1.90 -7.36
N LYS A 65 -8.36 -1.68 -7.22
CA LYS A 65 -9.31 -1.71 -8.34
C LYS A 65 -9.08 -0.60 -9.35
N PHE A 66 -8.77 0.62 -8.90
CA PHE A 66 -8.51 1.74 -9.82
C PHE A 66 -7.24 1.53 -10.64
N ALA A 67 -6.19 0.99 -10.02
CA ALA A 67 -4.96 0.64 -10.69
C ALA A 67 -5.00 -0.70 -11.44
N GLU A 68 -6.07 -1.48 -11.27
CA GLU A 68 -6.20 -2.84 -11.80
C GLU A 68 -5.05 -3.75 -11.34
N ILE A 69 -4.62 -3.59 -10.09
CA ILE A 69 -3.59 -4.42 -9.46
C ILE A 69 -4.26 -5.51 -8.63
N ASP A 70 -3.86 -6.75 -8.88
CA ASP A 70 -4.22 -7.89 -8.03
C ASP A 70 -3.51 -7.82 -6.67
N TYR A 71 -4.25 -8.09 -5.60
CA TYR A 71 -3.71 -7.99 -4.24
C TYR A 71 -2.65 -9.05 -3.97
N ASP A 72 -2.81 -10.27 -4.46
CA ASP A 72 -1.87 -11.35 -4.20
C ASP A 72 -0.55 -11.09 -4.92
N ALA A 73 -0.59 -10.54 -6.14
CA ALA A 73 0.59 -10.05 -6.85
C ALA A 73 1.31 -8.93 -6.08
N PHE A 74 0.56 -7.93 -5.59
CA PHE A 74 1.10 -6.85 -4.76
C PHE A 74 1.73 -7.39 -3.48
N ARG A 75 1.02 -8.25 -2.74
CA ARG A 75 1.49 -8.86 -1.49
C ARG A 75 2.76 -9.69 -1.73
N ALA A 76 2.82 -10.47 -2.80
CA ALA A 76 3.99 -11.28 -3.14
C ALA A 76 5.21 -10.40 -3.44
N PHE A 77 5.02 -9.26 -4.11
CA PHE A 77 6.11 -8.31 -4.35
C PHE A 77 6.57 -7.65 -3.04
N VAL A 78 5.65 -7.22 -2.18
CA VAL A 78 5.99 -6.66 -0.86
C VAL A 78 6.73 -7.68 0.01
N ALA A 79 6.33 -8.95 -0.03
CA ALA A 79 6.97 -10.03 0.71
C ALA A 79 8.43 -10.30 0.30
N SER A 80 8.88 -9.79 -0.85
CA SER A 80 10.29 -9.85 -1.25
C SER A 80 11.23 -8.93 -0.45
N GLY A 81 10.68 -8.09 0.44
CA GLY A 81 11.45 -7.09 1.19
C GLY A 81 11.75 -5.84 0.39
N ALA A 82 10.92 -5.52 -0.61
CA ALA A 82 11.07 -4.34 -1.45
C ALA A 82 10.93 -3.03 -0.64
N THR A 83 11.80 -2.06 -0.93
CA THR A 83 11.74 -0.68 -0.43
C THR A 83 10.56 0.08 -1.04
N ASP A 84 10.23 1.25 -0.50
CA ASP A 84 9.16 2.10 -1.04
C ASP A 84 9.40 2.49 -2.49
N ASP A 85 10.63 2.85 -2.86
CA ASP A 85 10.97 3.21 -4.24
C ASP A 85 10.80 2.02 -5.19
N GLN A 86 11.19 0.81 -4.75
CA GLN A 86 10.99 -0.40 -5.54
C GLN A 86 9.50 -0.75 -5.70
N VAL A 87 8.69 -0.57 -4.64
CA VAL A 87 7.24 -0.77 -4.73
C VAL A 87 6.60 0.29 -5.61
N ALA A 88 7.04 1.56 -5.54
CA ALA A 88 6.57 2.62 -6.42
C ALA A 88 6.90 2.33 -7.89
N GLY A 89 8.12 1.85 -8.18
CA GLY A 89 8.51 1.41 -9.51
C GLY A 89 7.65 0.24 -10.01
N TRP A 90 7.47 -0.78 -9.18
CA TRP A 90 6.63 -1.94 -9.51
C TRP A 90 5.18 -1.56 -9.78
N ILE A 91 4.61 -0.66 -8.95
CA ILE A 91 3.28 -0.09 -9.19
C ILE A 91 3.24 0.60 -10.55
N GLY A 92 4.25 1.42 -10.87
CA GLY A 92 4.34 2.10 -12.15
C GLY A 92 4.34 1.15 -13.35
N GLU A 93 4.93 -0.04 -13.21
CA GLU A 93 4.98 -1.07 -14.26
C GLU A 93 3.68 -1.89 -14.38
N HIS A 94 3.03 -2.20 -13.27
CA HIS A 94 1.89 -3.14 -13.22
C HIS A 94 0.53 -2.46 -13.21
N ALA A 95 0.45 -1.18 -12.79
CA ALA A 95 -0.79 -0.44 -12.81
C ALA A 95 -1.25 -0.16 -14.26
N LYS A 96 -2.58 -0.16 -14.44
CA LYS A 96 -3.19 0.30 -15.69
C LYS A 96 -2.70 1.70 -16.04
N LYS A 97 -2.15 1.85 -17.24
CA LYS A 97 -1.79 3.16 -17.79
C LYS A 97 -3.06 3.99 -17.99
N ARG A 98 -3.14 5.12 -17.30
CA ARG A 98 -4.25 6.08 -17.35
C ARG A 98 -3.67 7.49 -17.58
N PRO A 99 -4.45 8.43 -18.14
CA PRO A 99 -4.04 9.83 -18.24
C PRO A 99 -3.72 10.42 -16.86
N GLN A 100 -2.68 11.26 -16.78
CA GLN A 100 -2.25 11.88 -15.53
C GLN A 100 -3.37 12.71 -14.86
N ALA A 101 -4.22 13.35 -15.66
CA ALA A 101 -5.37 14.11 -15.17
C ALA A 101 -6.38 13.21 -14.43
N GLU A 102 -6.61 11.99 -14.93
CA GLU A 102 -7.51 11.03 -14.31
C GLU A 102 -6.96 10.53 -12.96
N ILE A 103 -5.68 10.20 -12.92
CA ILE A 103 -4.99 9.79 -11.67
C ILE A 103 -5.00 10.93 -10.64
N THR A 104 -4.82 12.17 -11.09
CA THR A 104 -4.85 13.35 -10.21
C THR A 104 -6.25 13.57 -9.61
N ALA A 105 -7.29 13.56 -10.46
CA ALA A 105 -8.67 13.70 -9.99
C ALA A 105 -9.08 12.57 -9.03
N TRP A 106 -8.64 11.33 -9.30
CA TRP A 106 -8.87 10.20 -8.40
C TRP A 106 -8.17 10.40 -7.04
N ASN A 107 -6.89 10.82 -7.06
CA ASN A 107 -6.11 11.08 -5.85
C ASN A 107 -6.75 12.14 -4.96
N ASP A 108 -7.24 13.23 -5.54
CA ASP A 108 -7.85 14.33 -4.77
C ASP A 108 -9.14 13.87 -4.08
N ARG A 109 -9.92 13.02 -4.77
CA ARG A 109 -11.15 12.42 -4.24
C ARG A 109 -10.88 11.40 -3.13
N GLU A 110 -10.06 10.39 -3.40
CA GLU A 110 -9.85 9.27 -2.45
C GLU A 110 -8.86 9.62 -1.33
N GLY A 111 -7.86 10.46 -1.59
CA GLY A 111 -6.91 10.90 -0.56
C GLY A 111 -7.58 11.75 0.54
N SER A 112 -8.72 12.38 0.24
CA SER A 112 -9.46 13.21 1.18
C SER A 112 -10.41 12.41 2.09
N VAL A 113 -10.40 11.08 2.04
CA VAL A 113 -11.23 10.25 2.92
C VAL A 113 -10.90 10.56 4.38
N ARG A 114 -11.94 10.85 5.17
CA ARG A 114 -11.82 10.93 6.63
C ARG A 114 -11.94 9.54 7.20
N LEU A 115 -10.90 9.10 7.88
CA LEU A 115 -10.94 7.90 8.70
C LEU A 115 -11.50 8.32 10.06
N SER A 116 -12.63 7.71 10.43
CA SER A 116 -13.28 7.88 11.73
C SER A 116 -12.63 7.00 12.77
#